data_AF-U5WXP2-F1
#
_entry.id   AF-U5WXP2-F1
#
_cell.length_a   1.000
_cell.length_b   1.000
_cell.length_c   1.000
_cell.angle_alpha   90.00
_cell.angle_beta   90.00
_cell.angle_gamma   90.00
#
_symmetry.space_group_name_H-M   'P 1'
#
loop_
_entity.id
_entity.type
_entity.pdbx_description
1 polymer ?
#
loop_
_entity_poly.entity_id
_entity_poly.type
_entity_poly.pdbx_seq_one_letter_code
_entity_poly.pdbx_strand_id
1 'polypeptide(L)' 'MRHPNARCAATVNGAAGAVIFAAGRPAAVMGFLVRSGRIAAIDVLADPQRVAKLDLGGLNR' A
#
# COMPACT_ATOMS: atom_id res chain seq x y z
N MET A 1 -11.74 1.10 21.29
CA MET A 1 -10.36 0.66 21.00
C MET A 1 -9.95 1.23 19.65
N ARG A 2 -9.20 2.35 19.61
CA ARG A 2 -8.71 2.93 18.34
C ARG A 2 -7.55 2.05 17.86
N HIS A 3 -7.76 1.25 16.83
CA HIS A 3 -6.67 0.78 16.00
C HIS A 3 -6.45 1.87 14.94
N PRO A 4 -5.48 2.80 15.08
CA PRO A 4 -5.15 3.67 13.97
C PRO A 4 -4.67 2.76 12.84
N ASN A 5 -5.45 2.68 11.75
CA ASN A 5 -4.94 2.11 10.50
C ASN A 5 -3.72 2.95 10.11
N ALA A 6 -2.52 2.42 10.35
CA ALA A 6 -1.31 3.10 9.96
C ALA A 6 -1.21 3.00 8.43
N ARG A 7 -1.02 4.15 7.78
CA ARG A 7 -0.82 4.26 6.34
C ARG A 7 0.59 4.79 6.10
N CYS A 8 1.39 4.02 5.38
CA CYS A 8 2.72 4.41 4.97
C CYS A 8 2.71 4.71 3.47
N ALA A 9 3.37 5.80 3.06
CA ALA A 9 3.66 6.02 1.65
C ALA A 9 4.65 4.96 1.17
N ALA A 10 4.48 4.50 -0.06
CA ALA A 10 5.30 3.45 -0.65
C ALA A 10 5.48 3.68 -2.14
N THR A 11 6.49 3.03 -2.70
CA THR A 11 6.64 2.91 -4.15
C THR A 11 6.16 1.53 -4.56
N VAL A 12 5.14 1.46 -5.41
CA VAL A 12 4.57 0.22 -5.93
C VAL A 12 4.89 0.15 -7.41
N ASN A 13 5.73 -0.80 -7.83
CA ASN A 13 6.16 -0.95 -9.22
C ASN A 13 6.72 0.36 -9.83
N GLY A 14 7.42 1.17 -9.04
CA GLY A 14 7.96 2.47 -9.47
C GLY A 14 6.96 3.63 -9.48
N ALA A 15 5.69 3.38 -9.14
CA ALA A 15 4.65 4.41 -9.04
C ALA A 15 4.34 4.74 -7.58
N ALA A 16 3.68 5.89 -7.35
CA ALA A 16 3.20 6.26 -6.03
C ALA A 16 2.22 5.21 -5.50
N GLY A 17 2.33 4.90 -4.22
CA GLY A 17 1.47 3.92 -3.57
C GLY A 17 1.38 4.13 -2.06
N ALA A 18 0.57 3.29 -1.43
CA ALA A 18 0.43 3.27 0.01
C ALA A 18 0.25 1.84 0.53
N VAL A 19 0.76 1.56 1.72
CA VAL A 19 0.51 0.31 2.43
C VAL A 19 -0.33 0.62 3.66
N ILE A 20 -1.40 -0.15 3.82
CA ILE A 20 -2.29 -0.09 4.99
C ILE A 20 -1.91 -1.22 5.92
N PHE A 21 -1.70 -0.89 7.19
CA PHE A 21 -1.47 -1.87 8.24
C PHE A 21 -2.71 -2.05 9.11
N ALA A 22 -3.08 -3.30 9.35
CA ALA A 22 -4.08 -3.69 10.34
C ALA A 22 -3.43 -4.63 11.36
N ALA A 23 -3.62 -4.36 12.65
CA ALA A 23 -3.00 -5.13 13.75
C ALA A 23 -1.47 -5.33 13.58
N GLY A 24 -0.77 -4.30 13.07
CA GLY A 24 0.69 -4.33 12.87
C GLY A 24 1.15 -5.14 11.66
N ARG A 25 0.24 -5.65 10.83
CA ARG A 25 0.55 -6.41 9.61
C ARG A 25 0.03 -5.70 8.36
N PRO A 26 0.73 -5.78 7.22
CA PRO A 26 0.22 -5.29 5.94
C PRO A 26 -1.11 -5.97 5.63
N ALA A 27 -2.14 -5.16 5.41
CA ALA A 27 -3.50 -5.61 5.13
C ALA A 27 -3.94 -5.26 3.70
N ALA A 28 -3.45 -4.15 3.16
CA ALA A 28 -3.69 -3.78 1.78
C ALA A 28 -2.53 -2.97 1.21
N VAL A 29 -2.32 -3.10 -0.10
CA VAL A 29 -1.42 -2.24 -0.88
C VAL A 29 -2.25 -1.50 -1.92
N MET A 30 -2.00 -0.21 -2.05
CA MET A 30 -2.62 0.68 -3.02
C MET A 30 -1.56 1.19 -3.99
N GLY A 31 -1.83 1.08 -5.29
CA GLY A 31 -1.03 1.70 -6.35
C GLY A 31 -1.81 2.84 -7.00
N PHE A 32 -1.12 3.94 -7.30
CA PHE A 32 -1.67 5.10 -8.00
C PHE A 32 -0.99 5.25 -9.35
N LEU A 33 -1.76 5.13 -10.43
CA LEU A 33 -1.26 5.49 -11.76
C LEU A 33 -1.44 6.98 -11.96
N VAL A 34 -0.35 7.73 -12.09
CA VAL A 34 -0.38 9.18 -12.34
C VAL A 34 -0.03 9.47 -13.79
N ARG A 35 -0.89 10.22 -14.48
CA ARG A 35 -0.65 10.71 -15.84
C ARG A 35 -0.97 12.20 -15.89
N SER A 36 -0.04 12.98 -16.44
CA SER A 36 -0.18 14.44 -16.57
C SER A 36 -0.56 15.15 -15.26
N GLY A 37 0.04 14.72 -14.14
CA GLY A 37 -0.22 15.29 -12.81
C GLY A 37 -1.57 14.91 -12.18
N ARG A 38 -2.32 13.97 -12.76
CA ARG A 38 -3.59 13.48 -12.23
C ARG A 38 -3.57 11.98 -11.98
N ILE A 39 -4.30 11.52 -10.96
CA ILE A 39 -4.50 10.08 -10.72
C ILE A 39 -5.45 9.55 -11.79
N ALA A 40 -4.91 8.74 -12.70
CA ALA A 40 -5.65 8.09 -13.78
C ALA A 40 -6.29 6.78 -13.33
N ALA A 41 -5.69 6.08 -12.36
CA ALA A 41 -6.24 4.86 -11.79
C ALA A 41 -5.76 4.64 -10.34
N ILE A 42 -6.56 3.89 -9.59
CA ILE A 42 -6.23 3.40 -8.25
C ILE A 42 -6.47 1.89 -8.24
N ASP A 43 -5.42 1.13 -7.98
CA ASP A 43 -5.48 -0.32 -7.83
C ASP A 43 -5.29 -0.70 -6.37
N VAL A 44 -6.15 -1.58 -5.86
CA VAL A 44 -6.11 -2.03 -4.46
C VAL A 44 -5.96 -3.54 -4.40
N LEU A 45 -4.89 -4.01 -3.79
CA LEU A 45 -4.69 -5.41 -3.44
C LEU A 45 -4.90 -5.60 -1.94
N ALA A 46 -6.03 -6.21 -1.57
CA ALA A 46 -6.42 -6.48 -0.19
C ALA A 46 -6.56 -7.98 0.12
N ASP A 47 -6.15 -8.85 -0.81
CA ASP A 47 -6.11 -10.29 -0.58
C ASP A 47 -4.99 -10.62 0.43
N PRO A 48 -5.32 -11.14 1.63
CA PRO A 48 -4.34 -11.37 2.70
C PRO A 48 -3.24 -12.36 2.30
N GLN A 49 -3.57 -13.38 1.51
CA GLN A 49 -2.62 -14.39 1.07
C GLN A 49 -1.64 -13.82 0.05
N ARG A 50 -2.09 -12.89 -0.79
CA ARG A 50 -1.22 -12.21 -1.76
C ARG A 50 -0.39 -11.11 -1.12
N VAL A 51 -0.98 -10.36 -0.18
CA VAL A 51 -0.28 -9.31 0.56
C VAL A 51 0.82 -9.90 1.45
N ALA A 52 0.59 -11.04 2.09
CA ALA A 52 1.60 -11.73 2.90
C ALA A 52 2.81 -12.24 2.10
N LYS A 53 2.67 -12.40 0.78
CA LYS A 53 3.75 -12.82 -0.12
C LYS A 53 4.59 -11.65 -0.65
N LEU A 54 4.11 -10.41 -0.48
CA LEU A 54 4.89 -9.24 -0.85
C LEU A 54 5.98 -9.05 0.20
N ASP A 55 7.21 -8.82 -0.23
CA ASP A 55 8.25 -8.32 0.66
C ASP A 55 8.18 -6.79 0.69
N LEU A 56 7.74 -6.27 1.82
CA LEU A 56 7.61 -4.86 2.14
C LEU A 56 8.80 -4.33 2.95
N GLY A 57 9.90 -5.09 3.00
CA GLY A 57 11.14 -4.78 3.69
C GLY A 57 11.84 -3.47 3.26
N GLY A 58 11.42 -2.87 2.14
CA GLY A 58 11.87 -1.54 1.70
C GLY A 58 11.09 -0.36 2.30
N LEU A 59 10.05 -0.60 3.11
CA LEU A 59 9.33 0.47 3.81
C LEU A 59 10.20 0.99 4.97
N ASN A 60 11.09 1.93 4.66
CA ASN A 60 11.83 2.65 5.70
C ASN A 60 10.82 3.42 6.57
N ARG A 61 10.83 3.16 7.87
CA ARG A 61 9.87 3.69 8.84
C ARG A 61 10.26 5.08 9.33
#